data_AF-A0A8H5ZAN8-F1
#
_entry.id   AF-A0A8H5ZAN8-F1
#
_cell.length_a   1.000
_cell.length_b   1.000
_cell.length_c   1.000
_cell.angle_alpha   90.00
_cell.angle_beta   90.00
_cell.angle_gamma   90.00
#
_symmetry.space_group_name_H-M   'P 1'
#
loop_
_entity.id
_entity.type
_entity.pdbx_description
1 polymer ?
#
loop_
_entity_poly.entity_id
_entity_poly.type
_entity_poly.pdbx_seq_one_letter_code
_entity_poly.pdbx_strand_id
1 'polypeptide(L)'
;MTPPPSQKRSLNSHLDTPTRARFFQAIDQRGDRTKRDIYRDFNIPHTTAYRLLQQRNKYGKLADCRSKLREYKKEHGGIGSGRPRKDSNNNTPQQMHNAPQTIETRKVEQQAALPRIPHVSHPQSLPLGRSSTLLPNLSQTLITNPTQPSHCLPPNPPTMSSSNPNFPPAPYESGTHIAPPPRPPSPATAGYSLNHFMMRIKDPQKTLRFYCDCLGMHVVFIFNAGPWVIYYLGGRDVNMQNIRQKQGLLELYHIPADTSTPYVSGNDYSAPGVGFGHIGFTVPNVDEATKRVQEFGFEVIKPLDQAQEHQMAVPDEVVEGKWGEVVEGYKNVFRQLTFVKDPDGYWVELIPPKFKALGEE
;
A
#
# COMPACT_ATOMS: atom_id res chain seq x y z
N MET A 1 -61.85 -15.60 22.55
CA MET A 1 -60.54 -15.88 23.19
C MET A 1 -59.46 -15.30 22.30
N THR A 2 -58.96 -14.12 22.65
CA THR A 2 -57.87 -13.39 22.00
C THR A 2 -56.58 -13.62 22.79
N PRO A 3 -55.41 -13.80 22.16
CA PRO A 3 -54.14 -13.98 22.88
C PRO A 3 -53.67 -12.64 23.47
N PRO A 4 -52.87 -12.65 24.55
CA PRO A 4 -52.41 -11.43 25.19
C PRO A 4 -51.30 -10.75 24.35
N PRO A 5 -51.15 -9.42 24.45
CA PRO A 5 -50.12 -8.69 23.73
C PRO A 5 -48.74 -8.98 24.32
N SER A 6 -47.78 -9.30 23.45
CA SER A 6 -46.38 -9.48 23.82
C SER A 6 -45.78 -8.15 24.32
N GLN A 7 -45.25 -8.17 25.54
CA GLN A 7 -44.52 -7.05 26.11
C GLN A 7 -43.28 -6.75 25.24
N LYS A 8 -43.29 -5.61 24.56
CA LYS A 8 -42.09 -5.00 23.99
C LYS A 8 -41.10 -4.71 25.13
N ARG A 9 -39.98 -5.44 25.16
CA ARG A 9 -38.79 -5.09 25.95
C ARG A 9 -38.29 -3.71 25.52
N SER A 10 -38.44 -2.75 26.40
CA SER A 10 -37.74 -1.46 26.37
C SER A 10 -37.19 -1.25 27.77
N LEU A 11 -35.86 -1.34 27.93
CA LEU A 11 -35.07 -0.53 28.86
C LEU A 11 -33.59 -0.92 28.76
N ASN A 12 -32.83 -0.04 28.13
CA ASN A 12 -31.44 0.34 28.42
C ASN A 12 -30.66 -0.53 29.43
N SER A 13 -29.66 -1.28 28.94
CA SER A 13 -28.48 -1.65 29.73
C SER A 13 -27.24 -0.93 29.19
N HIS A 14 -27.24 0.40 29.27
CA HIS A 14 -26.04 1.22 29.06
C HIS A 14 -25.12 1.19 30.31
N LEU A 15 -24.96 0.01 30.95
CA LEU A 15 -24.24 -0.17 32.22
C LEU A 15 -23.09 -1.18 32.16
N ASP A 16 -22.99 -2.01 31.10
CA ASP A 16 -21.91 -3.00 30.97
C ASP A 16 -20.75 -2.57 30.07
N THR A 17 -20.69 -1.29 29.64
CA THR A 17 -19.47 -0.77 29.03
C THR A 17 -18.60 -0.14 30.13
N PRO A 18 -17.57 -0.83 30.62
CA PRO A 18 -16.66 -0.27 31.61
C PRO A 18 -16.07 1.07 31.15
N THR A 19 -15.89 1.98 32.09
CA THR A 19 -15.25 3.27 31.81
C THR A 19 -13.88 3.05 31.21
N ARG A 20 -13.51 3.86 30.21
CA ARG A 20 -12.21 3.77 29.51
C ARG A 20 -11.02 3.68 30.46
N ALA A 21 -11.07 4.40 31.58
CA ALA A 21 -10.07 4.34 32.64
C ALA A 21 -9.91 2.92 33.23
N ARG A 22 -11.01 2.20 33.53
CA ARG A 22 -10.95 0.82 34.04
C ARG A 22 -10.35 -0.13 33.01
N PHE A 23 -10.64 0.09 31.73
CA PHE A 23 -10.06 -0.70 30.64
C PHE A 23 -8.54 -0.54 30.58
N PHE A 24 -8.03 0.70 30.60
CA PHE A 24 -6.59 0.94 30.58
C PHE A 24 -5.90 0.44 31.85
N GLN A 25 -6.52 0.61 33.02
CA GLN A 25 -6.00 0.06 34.26
C GLN A 25 -5.86 -1.47 34.21
N ALA A 26 -6.84 -2.18 33.65
CA ALA A 26 -6.77 -3.63 33.48
C ALA A 26 -5.69 -4.07 32.47
N ILE A 27 -5.42 -3.25 31.45
CA ILE A 27 -4.31 -3.49 30.51
C ILE A 27 -2.94 -3.25 31.16
N ASP A 28 -2.83 -2.22 32.00
CA ASP A 28 -1.61 -1.87 32.73
C ASP A 28 -1.30 -2.91 33.83
N GLN A 29 -2.33 -3.46 34.46
CA GLN A 29 -2.23 -4.45 35.55
C GLN A 29 -2.37 -5.91 35.07
N ARG A 30 -2.23 -6.18 33.77
CA ARG A 30 -2.57 -7.49 33.19
C ARG A 30 -1.66 -8.65 33.64
N GLY A 31 -0.46 -8.39 34.14
CA GLY A 31 0.54 -9.44 34.43
C GLY A 31 0.76 -10.35 33.23
N ASP A 32 0.65 -11.66 33.43
CA ASP A 32 0.80 -12.69 32.40
C ASP A 32 -0.45 -12.87 31.50
N ARG A 33 -1.55 -12.17 31.80
CA ARG A 33 -2.78 -12.28 31.02
C ARG A 33 -2.61 -11.69 29.62
N THR A 34 -3.22 -12.32 28.63
CA THR A 34 -3.22 -11.79 27.27
C THR A 34 -4.15 -10.59 27.17
N LYS A 35 -3.86 -9.66 26.25
CA LYS A 35 -4.78 -8.53 25.98
C LYS A 35 -6.18 -9.03 25.57
N ARG A 36 -6.26 -10.18 24.89
CA ARG A 36 -7.52 -10.81 24.45
C ARG A 36 -8.39 -11.23 25.64
N ASP A 37 -7.78 -11.69 26.73
CA ASP A 37 -8.52 -12.02 27.96
C ASP A 37 -9.14 -10.76 28.57
N ILE A 38 -8.40 -9.65 28.60
CA ILE A 38 -8.92 -8.36 29.07
C ILE A 38 -10.06 -7.84 28.17
N TYR A 39 -9.98 -8.04 26.85
CA TYR A 39 -11.06 -7.60 25.95
C TYR A 39 -12.36 -8.35 26.20
N ARG A 40 -12.25 -9.66 26.49
CA ARG A 40 -13.39 -10.53 26.82
C ARG A 40 -14.02 -10.13 28.16
N ASP A 41 -13.22 -9.90 29.19
CA ASP A 41 -13.70 -9.45 30.51
C ASP A 41 -14.50 -8.13 30.43
N PHE A 42 -14.11 -7.25 29.50
CA PHE A 42 -14.72 -5.93 29.33
C PHE A 42 -15.87 -5.94 28.31
N ASN A 43 -16.16 -7.09 27.69
CA ASN A 43 -17.13 -7.24 26.59
C ASN A 43 -16.92 -6.20 25.46
N ILE A 44 -15.65 -5.90 25.13
CA ILE A 44 -15.29 -4.91 24.11
C ILE A 44 -14.87 -5.63 22.82
N PRO A 45 -15.48 -5.30 21.66
CA PRO A 45 -15.01 -5.82 20.38
C PRO A 45 -13.54 -5.51 20.13
N HIS A 46 -12.80 -6.45 19.52
CA HIS A 46 -11.36 -6.32 19.28
C HIS A 46 -10.98 -5.01 18.56
N THR A 47 -11.79 -4.59 17.59
CA THR A 47 -11.60 -3.34 16.83
C THR A 47 -11.71 -2.09 17.72
N THR A 48 -12.64 -2.10 18.68
CA THR A 48 -12.80 -1.03 19.67
C THR A 48 -11.63 -1.01 20.64
N ALA A 49 -11.22 -2.16 21.18
CA ALA A 49 -10.07 -2.26 22.08
C ALA A 49 -8.77 -1.78 21.41
N TYR A 50 -8.55 -2.17 20.15
CA TYR A 50 -7.41 -1.70 19.36
C TYR A 50 -7.40 -0.17 19.23
N ARG A 51 -8.55 0.45 18.90
CA ARG A 51 -8.67 1.92 18.80
C ARG A 51 -8.41 2.62 20.14
N LEU A 52 -8.87 2.04 21.25
CA LEU A 52 -8.59 2.56 22.60
C LEU A 52 -7.10 2.55 22.89
N LEU A 53 -6.41 1.44 22.63
CA LEU A 53 -4.97 1.32 22.83
C LEU A 53 -4.17 2.27 21.94
N GLN A 54 -4.55 2.46 20.69
CA GLN A 54 -3.93 3.45 19.80
C GLN A 54 -4.08 4.88 20.35
N GLN A 55 -5.26 5.22 20.89
CA GLN A 55 -5.46 6.51 21.55
C GLN A 55 -4.60 6.65 22.81
N ARG A 56 -4.44 5.58 23.60
CA ARG A 56 -3.58 5.57 24.79
C ARG A 56 -2.11 5.74 24.44
N ASN A 57 -1.63 5.08 23.39
CA ASN A 57 -0.26 5.23 22.90
C ASN A 57 0.02 6.67 22.43
N LYS A 58 -0.95 7.28 21.74
CA LYS A 58 -0.79 8.63 21.18
C LYS A 58 -0.95 9.77 22.20
N TYR A 59 -1.87 9.62 23.16
CA TYR A 59 -2.27 10.71 24.06
C TYR A 59 -2.00 10.42 25.55
N GLY A 60 -1.41 9.28 25.89
CA GLY A 60 -1.08 8.91 27.27
C GLY A 60 -2.30 8.95 28.21
N LYS A 61 -2.10 9.50 29.41
CA LYS A 61 -3.14 9.64 30.47
C LYS A 61 -4.39 10.40 30.04
N LEU A 62 -4.31 11.28 29.04
CA LEU A 62 -5.49 11.97 28.49
C LEU A 62 -6.51 11.01 27.89
N ALA A 63 -6.08 9.85 27.39
CA ALA A 63 -6.97 8.87 26.77
C ALA A 63 -7.92 8.17 27.76
N ASP A 64 -7.65 8.22 29.07
CA ASP A 64 -8.51 7.62 30.12
C ASP A 64 -9.88 8.30 30.20
N CYS A 65 -9.93 9.59 29.85
CA CYS A 65 -11.14 10.40 29.94
C CYS A 65 -11.53 10.93 28.55
N ARG A 66 -12.68 10.48 28.04
CA ARG A 66 -13.14 10.83 26.69
C ARG A 66 -13.38 12.34 26.51
N SER A 67 -13.90 13.03 27.54
CA SER A 67 -14.15 14.48 27.50
C SER A 67 -12.84 15.25 27.44
N LYS A 68 -11.90 14.96 28.34
CA LYS A 68 -10.56 15.59 28.34
C LYS A 68 -9.81 15.36 27.02
N LEU A 69 -9.87 14.14 26.48
CA LEU A 69 -9.27 13.85 25.17
C LEU A 69 -9.93 14.66 24.04
N ARG A 70 -11.24 14.90 24.13
CA ARG A 70 -11.98 15.68 23.13
C ARG A 70 -11.64 17.18 23.22
N GLU A 71 -11.55 17.72 24.43
CA GLU A 71 -11.13 19.10 24.69
C GLU A 71 -9.70 19.34 24.21
N TYR A 72 -8.76 18.46 24.61
CA TYR A 72 -7.38 18.52 24.14
C TYR A 72 -7.27 18.52 22.61
N LYS A 73 -8.04 17.65 21.94
CA LYS A 73 -8.09 17.60 20.47
C LYS A 73 -8.73 18.84 19.84
N LYS A 74 -9.66 19.51 20.53
CA LYS A 74 -10.29 20.74 20.05
C LYS A 74 -9.35 21.93 20.18
N GLU A 75 -8.54 21.97 21.23
CA GLU A 75 -7.59 23.05 21.51
C GLU A 75 -6.27 22.90 20.75
N HIS A 76 -5.80 21.67 20.52
CA HIS A 76 -4.48 21.38 19.95
C HIS A 76 -4.53 20.69 18.58
N GLY A 77 -5.74 20.39 18.06
CA GLY A 77 -5.97 19.74 16.78
C GLY A 77 -6.64 20.68 15.79
N GLY A 78 -5.86 21.55 15.16
CA GLY A 78 -6.34 22.43 14.09
C GLY A 78 -6.90 21.64 12.89
N ILE A 79 -8.15 21.98 12.54
CA ILE A 79 -8.89 21.79 11.27
C ILE A 79 -9.57 20.41 11.02
N GLY A 80 -10.89 20.38 11.32
CA GLY A 80 -11.97 19.64 10.61
C GLY A 80 -12.16 18.14 10.92
N SER A 81 -13.34 17.58 11.23
CA SER A 81 -14.72 18.04 11.07
C SER A 81 -15.62 17.41 12.15
N GLY A 82 -16.34 18.27 12.89
CA GLY A 82 -17.53 17.90 13.64
C GLY A 82 -18.73 18.54 12.93
N ARG A 83 -19.71 17.71 12.55
CA ARG A 83 -20.99 18.13 11.96
C ARG A 83 -21.73 19.09 12.92
N PRO A 84 -22.17 20.30 12.50
CA PRO A 84 -23.05 21.11 13.32
C PRO A 84 -24.44 20.46 13.41
N ARG A 85 -25.10 20.61 14.57
CA ARG A 85 -26.51 20.27 14.76
C ARG A 85 -27.38 21.18 13.89
N LYS A 86 -28.46 20.59 13.34
CA LYS A 86 -29.47 21.27 12.53
C LYS A 86 -30.47 21.93 13.49
N ASP A 87 -30.27 23.21 13.80
CA ASP A 87 -31.27 24.00 14.48
C ASP A 87 -32.20 24.62 13.43
N SER A 88 -33.49 24.36 13.61
CA SER A 88 -34.61 24.90 12.86
C SER A 88 -34.87 26.36 13.24
N ASN A 89 -34.88 27.29 12.27
CA ASN A 89 -35.95 28.28 12.15
C ASN A 89 -35.85 29.16 10.89
N ASN A 90 -37.04 29.41 10.32
CA ASN A 90 -37.35 30.34 9.24
C ASN A 90 -36.99 31.80 9.59
N ASN A 91 -36.44 32.56 8.64
CA ASN A 91 -37.09 33.75 8.06
C ASN A 91 -36.18 34.55 7.10
N THR A 92 -36.88 35.20 6.16
CA THR A 92 -36.57 35.97 4.93
C THR A 92 -35.50 37.08 5.02
N PRO A 93 -34.82 37.48 3.92
CA PRO A 93 -33.75 38.48 3.96
C PRO A 93 -34.22 39.93 3.66
N GLN A 94 -33.59 40.90 4.32
CA GLN A 94 -33.60 42.32 3.92
C GLN A 94 -32.17 42.89 3.98
N GLN A 95 -31.84 43.67 2.95
CA GLN A 95 -30.58 44.39 2.73
C GLN A 95 -30.35 45.51 3.77
N MET A 96 -29.08 45.83 4.07
CA MET A 96 -28.44 47.13 3.77
C MET A 96 -27.08 47.32 4.50
N HIS A 97 -26.10 47.76 3.71
CA HIS A 97 -25.02 48.75 3.91
C HIS A 97 -24.09 48.83 5.16
N ASN A 98 -22.79 48.95 4.77
CA ASN A 98 -21.69 49.78 5.31
C ASN A 98 -20.77 49.24 6.43
N ALA A 99 -19.46 49.32 6.13
CA ALA A 99 -18.30 49.09 7.01
C ALA A 99 -17.80 50.44 7.60
N PRO A 100 -16.61 50.57 8.20
CA PRO A 100 -15.79 49.65 9.03
C PRO A 100 -15.37 50.30 10.37
N GLN A 101 -15.00 49.55 11.42
CA GLN A 101 -14.08 50.07 12.46
C GLN A 101 -13.14 49.00 13.04
N THR A 102 -11.87 49.38 13.05
CA THR A 102 -10.67 48.84 13.70
C THR A 102 -10.79 48.79 15.23
N ILE A 103 -10.30 47.72 15.85
CA ILE A 103 -9.76 47.73 17.22
C ILE A 103 -8.53 46.81 17.28
N GLU A 104 -7.37 47.41 17.48
CA GLU A 104 -6.19 46.78 18.07
C GLU A 104 -6.49 46.32 19.50
N THR A 105 -5.93 45.19 19.94
CA THR A 105 -5.20 45.15 21.21
C THR A 105 -4.43 43.83 21.42
N ARG A 106 -3.14 44.03 21.73
CA ARG A 106 -2.31 43.34 22.73
C ARG A 106 -1.90 41.88 22.55
N LYS A 107 -0.60 41.78 22.22
CA LYS A 107 0.37 40.78 22.67
C LYS A 107 0.14 40.31 24.11
N VAL A 108 0.18 39.00 24.30
CA VAL A 108 0.61 38.36 25.56
C VAL A 108 1.70 37.37 25.20
N GLU A 109 2.92 37.67 25.65
CA GLU A 109 4.01 36.71 25.77
C GLU A 109 3.67 35.71 26.89
N GLN A 110 3.79 34.42 26.60
CA GLN A 110 3.99 33.44 27.66
C GLN A 110 4.97 32.37 27.18
N GLN A 111 6.17 32.43 27.75
CA GLN A 111 7.14 31.36 27.77
C GLN A 111 6.57 30.15 28.52
N ALA A 112 6.63 28.97 27.91
CA ALA A 112 6.59 27.71 28.64
C ALA A 112 7.46 26.68 27.92
N ALA A 113 8.46 26.20 28.65
CA ALA A 113 9.54 25.34 28.19
C ALA A 113 9.07 23.94 27.78
N LEU A 114 9.64 23.45 26.67
CA LEU A 114 9.57 22.06 26.22
C LEU A 114 10.48 21.18 27.10
N PRO A 115 10.04 20.00 27.58
CA PRO A 115 10.95 19.04 28.18
C PRO A 115 11.72 18.27 27.07
N ARG A 116 13.05 18.30 27.18
CA ARG A 116 14.00 17.52 26.37
C ARG A 116 13.78 16.01 26.59
N ILE A 117 13.75 15.25 25.50
CA ILE A 117 13.88 13.78 25.52
C ILE A 117 15.33 13.43 25.14
N PRO A 118 16.00 12.49 25.83
CA PRO A 118 17.44 12.25 25.64
C PRO A 118 17.74 11.47 24.34
N HIS A 119 18.87 11.80 23.73
CA HIS A 119 19.52 11.06 22.67
C HIS A 119 19.83 9.61 23.12
N VAL A 120 19.49 8.64 22.28
CA VAL A 120 20.04 7.28 22.35
C VAL A 120 21.13 7.17 21.29
N SER A 121 22.36 7.03 21.77
CA SER A 121 23.59 6.87 21.02
C SER A 121 23.83 5.40 20.62
N HIS A 122 24.35 5.22 19.40
CA HIS A 122 24.88 3.97 18.84
C HIS A 122 25.95 3.32 19.74
N PRO A 123 26.11 1.98 19.72
CA PRO A 123 27.35 1.35 20.16
C PRO A 123 28.30 1.13 18.98
N GLN A 124 29.46 1.80 19.02
CA GLN A 124 30.68 1.42 18.32
C GLN A 124 31.55 0.52 19.21
N SER A 125 32.15 -0.50 18.57
CA SER A 125 33.47 -1.11 18.81
C SER A 125 33.97 -1.36 20.25
N LEU A 126 34.24 -2.63 20.57
CA LEU A 126 35.13 -3.06 21.65
C LEU A 126 36.54 -3.35 21.09
N PRO A 127 37.64 -2.95 21.80
CA PRO A 127 39.00 -3.23 21.38
C PRO A 127 39.63 -4.47 22.06
N LEU A 128 40.74 -4.88 21.42
CA LEU A 128 41.63 -6.01 21.69
C LEU A 128 42.13 -6.18 23.14
N GLY A 129 42.23 -7.44 23.56
CA GLY A 129 43.05 -7.90 24.68
C GLY A 129 44.28 -8.68 24.20
N ARG A 130 45.44 -8.36 24.77
CA ARG A 130 46.79 -8.91 24.54
C ARG A 130 47.07 -10.21 25.33
N SER A 131 48.20 -10.81 24.95
CA SER A 131 49.11 -11.71 25.71
C SER A 131 48.99 -13.19 25.29
N SER A 132 50.04 -13.96 25.02
CA SER A 132 51.44 -13.90 25.45
C SER A 132 52.33 -14.72 24.49
N THR A 133 53.61 -14.38 24.48
CA THR A 133 54.80 -14.89 23.77
C THR A 133 55.07 -16.39 23.86
N LEU A 134 55.75 -16.95 22.83
CA LEU A 134 57.00 -17.72 22.92
C LEU A 134 57.58 -18.01 21.50
N LEU A 135 58.83 -17.59 21.28
CA LEU A 135 59.77 -17.99 20.19
C LEU A 135 60.79 -19.00 20.81
N PRO A 136 61.69 -19.74 20.10
CA PRO A 136 62.43 -19.31 18.88
C PRO A 136 62.94 -20.38 17.86
N ASN A 137 63.58 -19.87 16.79
CA ASN A 137 64.71 -20.42 16.00
C ASN A 137 64.50 -21.68 15.11
N LEU A 138 65.13 -21.88 13.94
CA LEU A 138 66.29 -21.28 13.25
C LEU A 138 66.35 -21.74 11.76
N SER A 139 67.10 -21.00 10.94
CA SER A 139 67.78 -21.36 9.66
C SER A 139 66.96 -21.37 8.35
N GLN A 140 67.16 -20.41 7.42
CA GLN A 140 68.15 -20.37 6.32
C GLN A 140 67.83 -21.40 5.21
N THR A 141 67.69 -21.12 3.90
CA THR A 141 68.36 -20.14 3.02
C THR A 141 67.68 -20.09 1.61
N LEU A 142 67.77 -18.91 0.96
CA LEU A 142 68.04 -18.61 -0.47
C LEU A 142 67.02 -18.84 -1.64
N ILE A 143 66.65 -17.69 -2.25
CA ILE A 143 66.57 -17.32 -3.70
C ILE A 143 65.57 -18.10 -4.60
N THR A 144 64.46 -17.53 -5.08
CA THR A 144 64.34 -16.68 -6.31
C THR A 144 62.90 -16.09 -6.42
N ASN A 145 62.79 -14.88 -6.97
CA ASN A 145 61.54 -14.15 -7.33
C ASN A 145 61.24 -14.36 -8.84
N PRO A 146 60.12 -13.88 -9.43
CA PRO A 146 58.71 -13.92 -9.03
C PRO A 146 57.77 -14.31 -10.22
N THR A 147 56.60 -14.93 -9.99
CA THR A 147 55.47 -14.87 -10.94
C THR A 147 54.13 -14.92 -10.20
N GLN A 148 53.31 -13.90 -10.51
CA GLN A 148 51.92 -13.59 -10.14
C GLN A 148 51.10 -14.62 -9.33
N PRO A 149 50.41 -14.20 -8.25
CA PRO A 149 49.37 -15.02 -7.64
C PRO A 149 48.10 -14.97 -8.50
N SER A 150 47.68 -16.15 -8.93
CA SER A 150 46.34 -16.46 -9.40
C SER A 150 45.30 -15.90 -8.43
N HIS A 151 44.43 -15.02 -8.92
CA HIS A 151 43.24 -14.61 -8.20
C HIS A 151 42.34 -15.84 -7.99
N CYS A 152 42.37 -16.40 -6.79
CA CYS A 152 41.36 -17.33 -6.32
C CYS A 152 39.99 -16.64 -6.37
N LEU A 153 39.16 -17.04 -7.32
CA LEU A 153 37.72 -16.82 -7.22
C LEU A 153 37.24 -17.47 -5.91
N PRO A 154 36.31 -16.83 -5.17
CA PRO A 154 35.72 -17.46 -4.00
C PRO A 154 35.05 -18.79 -4.42
N PRO A 155 35.10 -19.83 -3.57
CA PRO A 155 34.45 -21.09 -3.90
C PRO A 155 32.97 -20.84 -4.14
N ASN A 156 32.47 -21.27 -5.30
CA ASN A 156 31.04 -21.27 -5.58
C ASN A 156 30.30 -21.93 -4.40
N PRO A 157 29.23 -21.32 -3.89
CA PRO A 157 28.43 -21.96 -2.86
C PRO A 157 27.93 -23.31 -3.39
N PRO A 158 27.77 -24.33 -2.52
CA PRO A 158 27.31 -25.63 -2.96
C PRO A 158 25.97 -25.47 -3.68
N THR A 159 25.93 -25.93 -4.93
CA THR A 159 24.70 -26.06 -5.71
C THR A 159 23.79 -27.07 -5.02
N MET A 160 23.05 -26.60 -4.02
CA MET A 160 21.84 -27.24 -3.58
C MET A 160 20.88 -27.20 -4.76
N SER A 161 20.75 -28.30 -5.49
CA SER A 161 19.71 -28.45 -6.50
C SER A 161 18.38 -28.37 -5.77
N SER A 162 17.85 -27.16 -5.68
CA SER A 162 16.47 -26.92 -5.26
C SER A 162 15.59 -27.70 -6.23
N SER A 163 15.05 -28.83 -5.77
CA SER A 163 14.06 -29.63 -6.49
C SER A 163 12.69 -28.94 -6.56
N ASN A 164 12.62 -27.66 -6.20
CA ASN A 164 11.38 -26.89 -6.27
C ASN A 164 11.02 -26.68 -7.75
N PRO A 165 9.96 -27.32 -8.27
CA PRO A 165 9.56 -27.14 -9.67
C PRO A 165 9.11 -25.70 -9.98
N ASN A 166 8.85 -24.87 -8.95
CA ASN A 166 8.54 -23.44 -9.12
C ASN A 166 9.78 -22.56 -9.26
N PHE A 167 10.98 -23.09 -9.04
CA PHE A 167 12.24 -22.35 -9.14
C PHE A 167 13.25 -23.24 -9.86
N PRO A 168 13.13 -23.37 -11.21
CA PRO A 168 14.11 -24.12 -11.98
C PRO A 168 15.53 -23.59 -11.69
N PRO A 169 16.54 -24.46 -11.61
CA PRO A 169 17.88 -24.01 -11.26
C PRO A 169 18.40 -23.01 -12.30
N ALA A 170 18.91 -21.88 -11.80
CA ALA A 170 19.65 -20.88 -12.57
C ALA A 170 21.02 -21.45 -13.03
N PRO A 171 21.69 -20.84 -14.03
CA PRO A 171 21.36 -19.58 -14.71
C PRO A 171 20.21 -19.71 -15.72
N TYR A 172 19.45 -18.62 -15.90
CA TYR A 172 18.47 -18.49 -16.97
C TYR A 172 19.10 -17.74 -18.15
N GLU A 173 19.12 -18.36 -19.32
CA GLU A 173 19.70 -17.75 -20.51
C GLU A 173 18.79 -16.63 -21.05
N SER A 174 19.37 -15.47 -21.36
CA SER A 174 18.65 -14.30 -21.88
C SER A 174 17.89 -14.64 -23.15
N GLY A 175 16.61 -14.26 -23.22
CA GLY A 175 15.75 -14.49 -24.38
C GLY A 175 15.14 -15.90 -24.47
N THR A 176 15.41 -16.78 -23.51
CA THR A 176 14.80 -18.12 -23.47
C THR A 176 13.51 -18.13 -22.65
N HIS A 177 12.49 -18.82 -23.16
CA HIS A 177 11.27 -19.10 -22.40
C HIS A 177 11.42 -20.46 -21.72
N ILE A 178 11.50 -20.46 -20.39
CA ILE A 178 11.53 -21.70 -19.60
C ILE A 178 10.12 -21.95 -19.08
N ALA A 179 9.41 -22.90 -19.68
CA ALA A 179 8.11 -23.35 -19.22
C ALA A 179 8.27 -24.60 -18.32
N PRO A 180 8.18 -24.48 -16.98
CA PRO A 180 8.19 -25.67 -16.13
C PRO A 180 6.95 -26.53 -16.40
N PRO A 181 7.01 -27.86 -16.20
CA PRO A 181 5.86 -28.72 -16.39
C PRO A 181 4.71 -28.32 -15.44
N PRO A 182 3.43 -28.47 -15.85
CA PRO A 182 2.29 -28.20 -14.98
C PRO A 182 2.39 -28.99 -13.67
N ARG A 183 2.15 -28.33 -12.54
CA ARG A 183 2.09 -29.02 -11.25
C ARG A 183 0.84 -29.90 -11.18
N PRO A 184 0.92 -31.06 -10.51
CA PRO A 184 -0.29 -31.80 -10.17
C PRO A 184 -1.21 -30.92 -9.31
N PRO A 185 -2.54 -30.94 -9.53
CA PRO A 185 -3.47 -30.19 -8.71
C PRO A 185 -3.31 -30.56 -7.23
N SER A 186 -3.23 -29.56 -6.35
CA SER A 186 -3.30 -29.79 -4.91
C SER A 186 -4.77 -29.76 -4.47
N PRO A 187 -5.32 -30.84 -3.90
CA PRO A 187 -6.69 -30.85 -3.39
C PRO A 187 -6.97 -29.72 -2.39
N ALA A 188 -5.95 -29.33 -1.60
CA ALA A 188 -6.07 -28.28 -0.59
C ALA A 188 -6.28 -26.87 -1.17
N THR A 189 -5.87 -26.63 -2.43
CA THR A 189 -5.98 -25.31 -3.08
C THR A 189 -6.75 -25.37 -4.40
N ALA A 190 -7.37 -26.51 -4.73
CA ALA A 190 -8.05 -26.72 -6.01
C ALA A 190 -9.21 -25.73 -6.24
N GLY A 191 -9.80 -25.19 -5.17
CA GLY A 191 -10.85 -24.18 -5.23
C GLY A 191 -10.39 -22.73 -5.05
N TYR A 192 -9.09 -22.46 -4.95
CA TYR A 192 -8.60 -21.09 -4.76
C TYR A 192 -8.61 -20.34 -6.09
N SER A 193 -9.06 -19.08 -6.05
CA SER A 193 -9.06 -18.20 -7.22
C SER A 193 -8.64 -16.79 -6.81
N LEU A 194 -7.74 -16.18 -7.58
CA LEU A 194 -7.44 -14.77 -7.45
C LEU A 194 -8.61 -13.97 -8.01
N ASN A 195 -9.44 -13.45 -7.11
CA ASN A 195 -10.70 -12.82 -7.47
C ASN A 195 -10.53 -11.35 -7.88
N HIS A 196 -9.82 -10.57 -7.06
CA HIS A 196 -9.70 -9.12 -7.22
C HIS A 196 -8.31 -8.62 -6.86
N PHE A 197 -8.01 -7.42 -7.35
CA PHE A 197 -6.86 -6.63 -6.97
C PHE A 197 -7.33 -5.29 -6.40
N MET A 198 -6.76 -4.88 -5.26
CA MET A 198 -7.17 -3.67 -4.55
C MET A 198 -6.18 -2.53 -4.82
N MET A 199 -6.69 -1.37 -5.18
CA MET A 199 -5.90 -0.15 -5.41
C MET A 199 -6.53 1.04 -4.67
N ARG A 200 -5.69 1.95 -4.17
CA ARG A 200 -6.17 3.21 -3.56
C ARG A 200 -6.35 4.26 -4.65
N ILE A 201 -7.38 5.09 -4.50
CA ILE A 201 -7.74 6.10 -5.50
C ILE A 201 -8.07 7.45 -4.84
N LYS A 202 -7.62 8.54 -5.45
CA LYS A 202 -7.83 9.91 -4.94
C LYS A 202 -9.17 10.48 -5.31
N ASP A 203 -9.57 10.33 -6.56
CA ASP A 203 -10.78 10.96 -7.10
C ASP A 203 -11.64 9.93 -7.82
N PRO A 204 -12.71 9.43 -7.17
CA PRO A 204 -13.54 8.39 -7.76
C PRO A 204 -14.22 8.83 -9.06
N GLN A 205 -14.45 10.13 -9.30
CA GLN A 205 -15.06 10.56 -10.57
C GLN A 205 -14.07 10.41 -11.71
N LYS A 206 -12.83 10.87 -11.54
CA LYS A 206 -11.77 10.70 -12.55
C LYS A 206 -11.45 9.23 -12.77
N THR A 207 -11.34 8.48 -11.68
CA THR A 207 -11.04 7.05 -11.73
C THR A 207 -12.14 6.26 -12.44
N LEU A 208 -13.42 6.51 -12.16
CA LEU A 208 -14.52 5.84 -12.86
C LEU A 208 -14.61 6.27 -14.33
N ARG A 209 -14.29 7.53 -14.66
CA ARG A 209 -14.18 7.94 -16.07
C ARG A 209 -13.08 7.18 -16.81
N PHE A 210 -11.96 6.87 -16.14
CA PHE A 210 -10.91 6.05 -16.72
C PHE A 210 -11.34 4.57 -16.87
N TYR A 211 -11.68 3.90 -15.76
CA TYR A 211 -11.91 2.46 -15.80
C TYR A 211 -13.27 2.08 -16.42
N CYS A 212 -14.32 2.86 -16.20
CA CYS A 212 -15.65 2.55 -16.71
C CYS A 212 -15.90 3.14 -18.09
N ASP A 213 -15.69 4.45 -18.27
CA ASP A 213 -16.05 5.10 -19.54
C ASP A 213 -14.99 4.85 -20.61
N CYS A 214 -13.70 4.95 -20.28
CA CYS A 214 -12.62 4.70 -21.24
C CYS A 214 -12.37 3.19 -21.45
N LEU A 215 -12.20 2.40 -20.39
CA LEU A 215 -11.84 0.97 -20.48
C LEU A 215 -13.03 -0.01 -20.40
N GLY A 216 -14.26 0.48 -20.24
CA GLY A 216 -15.47 -0.33 -20.38
C GLY A 216 -15.84 -1.20 -19.18
N MET A 217 -15.14 -1.09 -18.04
CA MET A 217 -15.53 -1.78 -16.81
C MET A 217 -16.88 -1.29 -16.28
N HIS A 218 -17.50 -2.08 -15.40
CA HIS A 218 -18.76 -1.73 -14.76
C HIS A 218 -18.62 -1.72 -13.25
N VAL A 219 -19.24 -0.73 -12.59
CA VAL A 219 -19.37 -0.70 -11.14
C VAL A 219 -20.37 -1.77 -10.71
N VAL A 220 -19.88 -2.84 -10.09
CA VAL A 220 -20.68 -3.95 -9.57
C VAL A 220 -21.42 -3.52 -8.31
N PHE A 221 -20.71 -2.87 -7.39
CA PHE A 221 -21.31 -2.25 -6.20
C PHE A 221 -20.42 -1.14 -5.64
N ILE A 222 -21.04 -0.30 -4.80
CA ILE A 222 -20.35 0.72 -3.99
C ILE A 222 -20.64 0.43 -2.52
N PHE A 223 -19.61 0.34 -1.70
CA PHE A 223 -19.74 0.12 -0.27
C PHE A 223 -19.13 1.27 0.52
N ASN A 224 -19.96 1.97 1.29
CA ASN A 224 -19.51 3.00 2.21
C ASN A 224 -19.15 2.36 3.56
N ALA A 225 -17.86 2.29 3.88
CA ALA A 225 -17.35 1.74 5.12
C ALA A 225 -17.31 2.78 6.28
N GLY A 226 -17.73 4.02 6.01
CA GLY A 226 -17.67 5.16 6.92
C GLY A 226 -16.49 6.08 6.59
N PRO A 227 -15.25 5.78 7.02
CA PRO A 227 -14.09 6.63 6.74
C PRO A 227 -13.53 6.49 5.33
N TRP A 228 -13.99 5.49 4.56
CA TRP A 228 -13.61 5.26 3.17
C TRP A 228 -14.77 4.64 2.40
N VAL A 229 -14.70 4.72 1.08
CA VAL A 229 -15.66 4.15 0.15
C VAL A 229 -14.93 3.17 -0.76
N ILE A 230 -15.55 2.02 -1.01
CA ILE A 230 -15.05 0.99 -1.90
C ILE A 230 -15.91 0.98 -3.16
N TYR A 231 -15.28 1.06 -4.32
CA TYR A 231 -15.91 0.86 -5.62
C TYR A 231 -15.41 -0.46 -6.18
N TYR A 232 -16.31 -1.40 -6.42
CA TYR A 232 -15.95 -2.70 -6.96
C TYR A 232 -16.29 -2.76 -8.44
N LEU A 233 -15.30 -3.04 -9.28
CA LEU A 233 -15.42 -3.02 -10.73
C LEU A 233 -15.21 -4.41 -11.31
N GLY A 234 -15.92 -4.71 -12.39
CA GLY A 234 -15.79 -5.96 -13.14
C GLY A 234 -16.34 -5.87 -14.55
N GLY A 235 -16.33 -6.99 -15.27
CA GLY A 235 -16.99 -7.14 -16.56
C GLY A 235 -18.52 -6.99 -16.45
N ARG A 236 -19.18 -6.80 -17.60
CA ARG A 236 -20.65 -6.61 -17.67
C ARG A 236 -21.46 -7.83 -17.22
N ASP A 237 -20.83 -9.01 -17.22
CA ASP A 237 -21.40 -10.28 -16.76
C ASP A 237 -21.25 -10.49 -15.24
N VAL A 238 -20.63 -9.55 -14.52
CA VAL A 238 -20.40 -9.62 -13.07
C VAL A 238 -21.51 -8.91 -12.30
N ASN A 239 -22.01 -9.57 -11.24
CA ASN A 239 -23.02 -9.04 -10.33
C ASN A 239 -22.78 -9.52 -8.90
N MET A 240 -23.57 -9.00 -7.95
CA MET A 240 -23.46 -9.33 -6.52
C MET A 240 -23.54 -10.83 -6.20
N GLN A 241 -24.24 -11.60 -7.03
CA GLN A 241 -24.47 -13.04 -6.81
C GLN A 241 -23.25 -13.86 -7.24
N ASN A 242 -22.59 -13.48 -8.35
CA ASN A 242 -21.50 -14.24 -8.94
C ASN A 242 -20.10 -13.66 -8.68
N ILE A 243 -19.99 -12.48 -8.04
CA ILE A 243 -18.73 -11.75 -7.92
C ILE A 243 -17.57 -12.59 -7.37
N ARG A 244 -17.84 -13.48 -6.40
CA ARG A 244 -16.84 -14.36 -5.76
C ARG A 244 -16.31 -15.48 -6.68
N GLN A 245 -16.96 -15.72 -7.82
CA GLN A 245 -16.61 -16.75 -8.79
C GLN A 245 -15.90 -16.17 -10.02
N LYS A 246 -15.74 -14.85 -10.09
CA LYS A 246 -15.15 -14.13 -11.21
C LYS A 246 -13.68 -13.81 -10.94
N GLN A 247 -12.97 -13.41 -11.98
CA GLN A 247 -11.56 -13.03 -11.96
C GLN A 247 -11.40 -11.66 -12.59
N GLY A 248 -10.25 -11.02 -12.38
CA GLY A 248 -9.94 -9.72 -13.01
C GLY A 248 -10.79 -8.56 -12.48
N LEU A 249 -11.20 -8.62 -11.22
CA LEU A 249 -11.97 -7.54 -10.59
C LEU A 249 -11.04 -6.49 -9.97
N LEU A 250 -11.46 -5.23 -9.98
CA LEU A 250 -10.76 -4.15 -9.29
C LEU A 250 -11.55 -3.69 -8.07
N GLU A 251 -10.88 -3.65 -6.91
CA GLU A 251 -11.40 -3.12 -5.66
C GLU A 251 -10.75 -1.75 -5.40
N LEU A 252 -11.47 -0.67 -5.68
CA LEU A 252 -10.92 0.69 -5.58
C LEU A 252 -11.27 1.34 -4.24
N TYR A 253 -10.26 1.72 -3.47
CA TYR A 253 -10.40 2.32 -2.14
C TYR A 253 -10.21 3.83 -2.20
N HIS A 254 -11.30 4.56 -1.97
CA HIS A 254 -11.25 6.00 -1.79
C HIS A 254 -11.28 6.36 -0.30
N ILE A 255 -10.20 6.97 0.20
CA ILE A 255 -10.07 7.43 1.59
C ILE A 255 -10.00 8.96 1.60
N PRO A 256 -11.12 9.70 1.81
CA PRO A 256 -11.13 11.16 1.76
C PRO A 256 -10.11 11.86 2.68
N ALA A 257 -9.70 11.19 3.77
CA ALA A 257 -8.75 11.73 4.74
C ALA A 257 -7.30 11.74 4.25
N ASP A 258 -6.96 11.09 3.13
CA ASP A 258 -5.59 10.97 2.66
C ASP A 258 -5.26 11.88 1.46
N THR A 259 -6.08 12.90 1.17
CA THR A 259 -5.97 13.77 -0.01
C THR A 259 -4.58 14.35 -0.26
N SER A 260 -3.79 14.64 0.77
CA SER A 260 -2.41 15.15 0.66
C SER A 260 -1.33 14.07 0.60
N THR A 261 -1.67 12.80 0.82
CA THR A 261 -0.72 11.68 0.77
C THR A 261 -0.40 11.35 -0.68
N PRO A 262 0.86 11.44 -1.14
CA PRO A 262 1.20 11.07 -2.51
C PRO A 262 1.02 9.56 -2.70
N TYR A 263 0.47 9.17 -3.85
CA TYR A 263 0.53 7.80 -4.34
C TYR A 263 1.69 7.70 -5.33
N VAL A 264 2.47 6.65 -5.21
CA VAL A 264 3.69 6.42 -6.02
C VAL A 264 3.50 5.12 -6.78
N SER A 265 3.78 5.16 -8.09
CA SER A 265 3.82 3.96 -8.91
C SER A 265 5.08 3.16 -8.57
N GLY A 266 4.97 1.83 -8.45
CA GLY A 266 6.15 0.99 -8.22
C GLY A 266 7.11 0.94 -9.41
N ASN A 267 6.71 1.48 -10.57
CA ASN A 267 7.56 1.66 -11.75
C ASN A 267 8.40 2.95 -11.72
N ASP A 268 8.19 3.83 -10.73
CA ASP A 268 8.96 5.06 -10.58
C ASP A 268 10.15 4.83 -9.63
N TYR A 269 11.32 4.57 -10.20
CA TYR A 269 12.57 4.38 -9.47
C TYR A 269 13.14 5.68 -8.87
N SER A 270 12.60 6.85 -9.23
CA SER A 270 13.02 8.14 -8.65
C SER A 270 12.39 8.40 -7.28
N ALA A 271 11.37 7.63 -6.90
CA ALA A 271 10.64 7.76 -5.65
C ALA A 271 11.01 6.66 -4.63
N PRO A 272 10.91 6.93 -3.32
CA PRO A 272 11.23 5.94 -2.30
C PRO A 272 10.19 4.81 -2.28
N GLY A 273 10.56 3.65 -2.81
CA GLY A 273 9.80 2.41 -2.70
C GLY A 273 9.33 1.88 -4.05
N VAL A 274 10.09 0.94 -4.61
CA VAL A 274 9.66 0.11 -5.74
C VAL A 274 8.77 -1.02 -5.23
N GLY A 275 7.75 -1.38 -6.01
CA GLY A 275 6.68 -2.27 -5.56
C GLY A 275 5.79 -2.73 -6.70
N PHE A 276 4.47 -2.55 -6.57
CA PHE A 276 3.52 -2.92 -7.61
C PHE A 276 3.77 -2.16 -8.92
N GLY A 277 3.92 -2.90 -10.03
CA GLY A 277 4.20 -2.30 -11.34
C GLY A 277 2.95 -1.81 -12.07
N HIS A 278 2.11 -2.72 -12.56
CA HIS A 278 0.95 -2.38 -13.39
C HIS A 278 -0.13 -3.47 -13.36
N ILE A 279 -1.33 -3.11 -13.80
CA ILE A 279 -2.38 -4.05 -14.23
C ILE A 279 -2.42 -4.09 -15.75
N GLY A 280 -2.93 -5.19 -16.33
CA GLY A 280 -3.04 -5.36 -17.78
C GLY A 280 -4.46 -5.63 -18.26
N PHE A 281 -4.81 -5.04 -19.40
CA PHE A 281 -6.05 -5.28 -20.14
C PHE A 281 -5.72 -5.88 -21.50
N THR A 282 -6.29 -7.04 -21.78
CA THR A 282 -6.32 -7.57 -23.15
C THR A 282 -7.36 -6.80 -23.96
N VAL A 283 -6.92 -6.15 -25.04
CA VAL A 283 -7.77 -5.38 -25.95
C VAL A 283 -7.72 -5.97 -27.36
N PRO A 284 -8.81 -5.94 -28.15
CA PRO A 284 -8.79 -6.50 -29.50
C PRO A 284 -7.79 -5.82 -30.44
N ASN A 285 -7.62 -4.50 -30.28
CA ASN A 285 -6.69 -3.67 -31.04
C ASN A 285 -6.06 -2.64 -30.10
N VAL A 286 -4.72 -2.70 -29.95
CA VAL A 286 -3.98 -1.81 -29.04
C VAL A 286 -3.96 -0.38 -29.56
N ASP A 287 -3.79 -0.16 -30.86
CA ASP A 287 -3.76 1.19 -31.46
C ASP A 287 -5.11 1.92 -31.26
N GLU A 288 -6.23 1.24 -31.53
CA GLU A 288 -7.57 1.79 -31.29
C GLU A 288 -7.80 2.11 -29.80
N ALA A 289 -7.39 1.20 -28.90
CA ALA A 289 -7.53 1.42 -27.47
C ALA A 289 -6.67 2.60 -27.00
N THR A 290 -5.44 2.75 -27.51
CA THR A 290 -4.54 3.86 -27.22
C THR A 290 -5.12 5.20 -27.69
N LYS A 291 -5.65 5.26 -28.93
CA LYS A 291 -6.34 6.45 -29.44
C LYS A 291 -7.52 6.85 -28.56
N ARG A 292 -8.33 5.87 -28.14
CA ARG A 292 -9.43 6.10 -27.22
C ARG A 292 -8.95 6.69 -25.89
N VAL A 293 -7.87 6.18 -25.31
CA VAL A 293 -7.29 6.73 -24.07
C VAL A 293 -6.89 8.20 -24.25
N GLN A 294 -6.26 8.54 -25.39
CA GLN A 294 -5.86 9.91 -25.73
C GLN A 294 -7.07 10.84 -25.94
N GLU A 295 -8.12 10.37 -26.62
CA GLU A 295 -9.38 11.12 -26.80
C GLU A 295 -10.08 11.42 -25.46
N PHE A 296 -9.97 10.50 -24.50
CA PHE A 296 -10.41 10.74 -23.13
C PHE A 296 -9.49 11.70 -22.36
N GLY A 297 -8.32 12.07 -22.90
CA GLY A 297 -7.37 13.00 -22.30
C GLY A 297 -6.48 12.38 -21.24
N PHE A 298 -6.27 11.06 -21.28
CA PHE A 298 -5.37 10.37 -20.36
C PHE A 298 -3.98 10.17 -20.99
N GLU A 299 -2.97 10.06 -20.14
CA GLU A 299 -1.56 10.02 -20.56
C GLU A 299 -1.18 8.64 -21.12
N VAL A 300 -0.54 8.64 -22.29
CA VAL A 300 0.15 7.47 -22.84
C VAL A 300 1.62 7.58 -22.45
N ILE A 301 2.07 6.69 -21.56
CA ILE A 301 3.44 6.67 -21.05
C ILE A 301 4.38 6.10 -22.11
N LYS A 302 3.93 5.03 -22.75
CA LYS A 302 4.72 4.28 -23.73
C LYS A 302 3.81 3.95 -24.92
N PRO A 303 3.93 4.67 -26.04
CA PRO A 303 3.16 4.41 -27.25
C PRO A 303 3.47 3.05 -27.88
N LEU A 304 2.61 2.61 -28.80
CA LEU A 304 2.85 1.45 -29.65
C LEU A 304 4.14 1.64 -30.49
N ASP A 305 4.74 0.52 -30.90
CA ASP A 305 5.95 0.42 -31.72
C ASP A 305 7.25 0.95 -31.06
N GLN A 306 7.18 1.41 -29.81
CA GLN A 306 8.34 1.86 -29.04
C GLN A 306 8.87 0.77 -28.09
N ALA A 307 10.19 0.72 -27.93
CA ALA A 307 10.86 -0.17 -26.97
C ALA A 307 12.16 0.41 -26.39
N GLN A 308 12.11 1.67 -26.00
CA GLN A 308 13.24 2.29 -25.31
C GLN A 308 13.33 1.77 -23.87
N GLU A 309 14.53 1.45 -23.40
CA GLU A 309 14.72 0.77 -22.11
C GLU A 309 14.29 1.63 -20.91
N HIS A 310 14.39 2.96 -21.01
CA HIS A 310 13.85 3.88 -19.99
C HIS A 310 12.32 3.81 -19.83
N GLN A 311 11.61 3.20 -20.78
CA GLN A 311 10.16 2.98 -20.71
C GLN A 311 9.81 1.63 -20.06
N MET A 312 10.79 0.78 -19.75
CA MET A 312 10.59 -0.59 -19.26
C MET A 312 10.50 -0.68 -17.73
N ALA A 313 10.43 0.44 -17.02
CA ALA A 313 10.38 0.50 -15.57
C ALA A 313 11.53 -0.30 -14.91
N VAL A 314 12.76 0.01 -15.32
CA VAL A 314 14.00 -0.56 -14.77
C VAL A 314 14.90 0.55 -14.21
N PRO A 315 15.81 0.25 -13.27
CA PRO A 315 16.77 1.24 -12.78
C PRO A 315 17.66 1.82 -13.89
N ASP A 316 18.12 3.06 -13.70
CA ASP A 316 19.03 3.73 -14.64
C ASP A 316 20.27 2.90 -14.98
N GLU A 317 20.83 2.15 -14.02
CA GLU A 317 21.97 1.27 -14.27
C GLU A 317 21.70 0.18 -15.31
N VAL A 318 20.45 -0.30 -15.40
CA VAL A 318 20.03 -1.26 -16.43
C VAL A 318 19.94 -0.56 -17.78
N VAL A 319 19.35 0.64 -17.81
CA VAL A 319 19.26 1.48 -19.03
C VAL A 319 20.64 1.88 -19.57
N GLU A 320 21.60 2.09 -18.67
CA GLU A 320 23.01 2.36 -18.99
C GLU A 320 23.78 1.12 -19.47
N GLY A 321 23.15 -0.06 -19.49
CA GLY A 321 23.74 -1.31 -19.96
C GLY A 321 24.72 -1.96 -18.98
N LYS A 322 24.80 -1.52 -17.71
CA LYS A 322 25.72 -2.08 -16.71
C LYS A 322 25.44 -3.55 -16.39
N TRP A 323 24.23 -4.01 -16.70
CA TRP A 323 23.74 -5.36 -16.41
C TRP A 323 23.48 -6.18 -17.69
N GLY A 324 24.02 -5.74 -18.83
CA GLY A 324 23.76 -6.31 -20.15
C GLY A 324 22.65 -5.57 -20.90
N GLU A 325 22.32 -6.06 -22.10
CA GLU A 325 21.32 -5.45 -22.97
C GLU A 325 19.98 -6.19 -22.92
N VAL A 326 18.89 -5.45 -23.08
CA VAL A 326 17.56 -6.06 -23.25
C VAL A 326 17.49 -6.73 -24.62
N VAL A 327 17.29 -8.05 -24.60
CA VAL A 327 17.23 -8.88 -25.81
C VAL A 327 16.12 -8.46 -26.78
N GLU A 328 16.39 -8.59 -28.07
CA GLU A 328 15.47 -8.13 -29.12
C GLU A 328 14.13 -8.86 -29.10
N GLY A 329 14.09 -10.13 -28.69
CA GLY A 329 12.83 -10.87 -28.51
C GLY A 329 11.90 -10.19 -27.50
N TYR A 330 12.44 -9.63 -26.41
CA TYR A 330 11.66 -8.86 -25.45
C TYR A 330 11.24 -7.51 -26.05
N LYS A 331 12.15 -6.80 -26.71
CA LYS A 331 11.82 -5.53 -27.41
C LYS A 331 10.71 -5.72 -28.43
N ASN A 332 10.68 -6.83 -29.15
CA ASN A 332 9.62 -7.17 -30.10
C ASN A 332 8.25 -7.33 -29.45
N VAL A 333 8.17 -8.03 -28.30
CA VAL A 333 6.92 -8.10 -27.52
C VAL A 333 6.55 -6.72 -27.00
N PHE A 334 7.52 -6.00 -26.46
CA PHE A 334 7.31 -4.69 -25.89
C PHE A 334 6.77 -3.72 -26.95
N ARG A 335 7.25 -3.67 -28.19
CA ARG A 335 6.69 -2.80 -29.26
C ARG A 335 5.19 -2.99 -29.50
N GLN A 336 4.63 -4.16 -29.20
CA GLN A 336 3.24 -4.51 -29.49
C GLN A 336 2.24 -4.18 -28.38
N LEU A 337 2.72 -3.62 -27.27
CA LEU A 337 1.88 -3.19 -26.14
C LEU A 337 2.04 -1.71 -25.86
N THR A 338 1.05 -1.11 -25.20
CA THR A 338 1.07 0.29 -24.77
C THR A 338 0.92 0.38 -23.25
N PHE A 339 1.66 1.27 -22.60
CA PHE A 339 1.38 1.68 -21.22
C PHE A 339 0.70 3.03 -21.19
N VAL A 340 -0.36 3.11 -20.40
CA VAL A 340 -1.10 4.34 -20.11
C VAL A 340 -1.13 4.58 -18.61
N LYS A 341 -1.44 5.81 -18.21
CA LYS A 341 -1.49 6.21 -16.81
C LYS A 341 -2.93 6.42 -16.37
N ASP A 342 -3.29 5.79 -15.25
CA ASP A 342 -4.56 6.10 -14.60
C ASP A 342 -4.47 7.45 -13.84
N PRO A 343 -5.61 8.00 -13.35
CA PRO A 343 -5.63 9.30 -12.67
C PRO A 343 -4.77 9.40 -11.41
N ASP A 344 -4.40 8.26 -10.82
CA ASP A 344 -3.63 8.15 -9.60
C ASP A 344 -2.14 7.84 -9.87
N GLY A 345 -1.76 7.71 -11.15
CA GLY A 345 -0.38 7.50 -11.57
C GLY A 345 -0.01 6.04 -11.79
N TYR A 346 -0.92 5.09 -11.56
CA TYR A 346 -0.67 3.68 -11.80
C TYR A 346 -0.57 3.40 -13.29
N TRP A 347 0.33 2.49 -13.65
CA TRP A 347 0.49 2.07 -15.03
C TRP A 347 -0.54 1.01 -15.37
N VAL A 348 -1.12 1.12 -16.55
CA VAL A 348 -2.07 0.17 -17.13
C VAL A 348 -1.54 -0.26 -18.48
N GLU A 349 -1.31 -1.56 -18.62
CA GLU A 349 -0.85 -2.20 -19.85
C GLU A 349 -2.03 -2.53 -20.76
N LEU A 350 -1.93 -2.17 -22.04
CA LEU A 350 -2.87 -2.59 -23.08
C LEU A 350 -2.15 -3.60 -23.97
N ILE A 351 -2.59 -4.86 -23.93
CA ILE A 351 -1.97 -5.97 -24.66
C ILE A 351 -2.93 -6.57 -25.71
N PRO A 352 -2.42 -7.05 -26.85
CA PRO A 352 -3.24 -7.78 -27.80
C PRO A 352 -3.55 -9.20 -27.28
N PRO A 353 -4.55 -9.90 -27.83
CA PRO A 353 -4.84 -11.30 -27.46
C PRO A 353 -3.72 -12.26 -27.84
N LYS A 354 -2.87 -11.87 -28.80
CA LYS A 354 -1.72 -12.62 -29.27
C LYS A 354 -0.62 -11.65 -29.69
N PHE A 355 0.62 -11.91 -29.27
CA PHE A 355 1.80 -11.24 -29.79
C PHE A 355 2.27 -11.89 -31.11
N LYS A 356 2.69 -11.06 -32.05
CA LYS A 356 3.40 -11.43 -33.27
C LYS A 356 4.82 -11.89 -32.93
N ALA A 357 5.27 -12.95 -33.57
CA ALA A 357 6.66 -13.38 -33.43
C ALA A 357 7.61 -12.37 -34.08
N LEU A 358 8.89 -12.46 -33.74
CA LEU A 358 9.91 -11.59 -34.34
C LEU A 358 9.96 -11.83 -35.85
N GLY A 359 9.73 -10.78 -36.64
CA GLY A 359 9.72 -10.85 -38.11
C GLY A 359 8.37 -11.20 -38.75
N GLU A 360 7.30 -11.37 -37.98
CA GLU A 360 5.94 -11.44 -38.50
C GLU A 360 5.35 -10.03 -38.66
N GLU A 361 4.83 -9.69 -39.85
CA GLU A 361 4.20 -8.39 -40.14
C GLU A 361 2.80 -8.22 -39.57
#